data_AF-A0A8S0G2T9-F1
#
_entry.id   AF-A0A8S0G2T9-F1
#
_cell.length_a   1.000
_cell.length_b   1.000
_cell.length_c   1.000
_cell.angle_alpha   90.00
_cell.angle_beta   90.00
_cell.angle_gamma   90.00
#
_symmetry.space_group_name_H-M   'P 1'
#
loop_
_entity.id
_entity.type
_entity.pdbx_description
1 polymer ?
#
loop_
_entity_poly.entity_id
_entity_poly.type
_entity_poly.pdbx_seq_one_letter_code
_entity_poly.pdbx_strand_id
1 'polypeptide(L)'
;MEGTMGQYSNPEGGMYLVESPDDVWKLTVKNEEKLSFMTQTTLSVDDTSDVIDALRKRFPKIVGPRKDDICYATTNRQEAVRALAEQAEVVLVVGSKNSSNSNRLAELAQRMGKRAFLIDDAKDIQEEWVKEVKCVGVTAGASAPDILVQNVVARLQQLGGGE
;
A
#
# COMPACT_ATOMS: atom_id res chain seq x y z
N MET A 1 -7.98 -9.21 -6.99
CA MET A 1 -7.84 -9.10 -8.46
C MET A 1 -8.70 -10.15 -9.18
N GLU A 2 -8.42 -11.45 -9.06
CA GLU A 2 -9.15 -12.53 -9.76
C GLU A 2 -10.68 -12.47 -9.56
N GLY A 3 -11.13 -12.27 -8.31
CA GLY A 3 -12.57 -12.20 -8.02
C GLY A 3 -13.30 -11.03 -8.67
N THR A 4 -12.64 -9.86 -8.81
CA THR A 4 -13.22 -8.67 -9.46
C THR A 4 -13.22 -8.80 -10.97
N MET A 5 -12.11 -9.28 -11.55
CA MET A 5 -12.02 -9.56 -12.99
C MET A 5 -13.06 -10.61 -13.41
N GLY A 6 -13.29 -11.61 -12.57
CA GLY A 6 -14.27 -12.68 -12.80
C GLY A 6 -15.74 -12.24 -12.78
N GLN A 7 -16.05 -10.99 -12.38
CA GLN A 7 -17.42 -10.46 -12.46
C GLN A 7 -17.82 -10.03 -13.88
N TYR A 8 -16.85 -9.83 -14.78
CA TYR A 8 -17.12 -9.40 -16.15
C TYR A 8 -17.16 -10.61 -17.09
N SER A 9 -18.32 -10.86 -17.69
CA SER A 9 -18.54 -12.03 -18.55
C SER A 9 -19.05 -11.72 -19.96
N ASN A 10 -19.29 -10.45 -20.30
CA ASN A 10 -19.82 -10.08 -21.62
C ASN A 10 -18.70 -10.04 -22.68
N PRO A 11 -18.71 -10.92 -23.70
CA PRO A 11 -17.68 -10.96 -24.74
C PRO A 11 -17.69 -9.77 -25.71
N GLU A 12 -18.82 -9.04 -25.82
CA GLU A 12 -18.92 -7.87 -26.70
C GLU A 12 -18.04 -6.72 -26.19
N GLY A 13 -17.93 -6.57 -24.87
CA GLY A 13 -17.06 -5.59 -24.22
C GLY A 13 -15.66 -6.12 -23.94
N GLY A 14 -15.10 -5.73 -22.80
CA GLY A 14 -13.76 -6.15 -22.37
C GLY A 14 -13.44 -5.72 -20.95
N MET A 15 -12.65 -6.52 -20.26
CA MET A 15 -12.11 -6.23 -18.93
C MET A 15 -10.58 -6.22 -19.05
N TYR A 16 -9.97 -5.10 -18.68
CA TYR A 16 -8.52 -4.88 -18.84
C TYR A 16 -7.90 -4.60 -17.48
N LEU A 17 -6.71 -5.15 -17.26
CA LEU A 17 -5.92 -4.87 -16.07
C LEU A 17 -4.76 -3.94 -16.43
N VAL A 18 -4.57 -2.90 -15.61
CA VAL A 18 -3.43 -1.98 -15.67
C VAL A 18 -2.86 -1.83 -14.27
N GLU A 19 -1.54 -1.78 -14.15
CA GLU A 19 -0.83 -1.67 -12.86
C GLU A 19 -0.02 -0.38 -12.75
N SER A 20 0.22 0.30 -13.88
CA SER A 20 1.05 1.49 -13.98
C SER A 20 0.54 2.48 -15.05
N PRO A 21 0.98 3.75 -15.02
CA PRO A 21 0.70 4.70 -16.10
C PRO A 21 1.17 4.19 -17.48
N ASP A 22 2.28 3.47 -17.54
CA ASP A 22 2.78 2.90 -18.80
C ASP A 22 1.83 1.84 -19.37
N ASP A 23 1.18 1.06 -18.50
CA ASP A 23 0.13 0.13 -18.92
C ASP A 23 -1.07 0.87 -19.52
N VAL A 24 -1.44 2.02 -18.95
CA VAL A 24 -2.48 2.88 -19.51
C VAL A 24 -2.05 3.36 -20.89
N TRP A 25 -0.81 3.82 -21.06
CA TRP A 25 -0.32 4.35 -22.33
C TRP A 25 -0.18 3.30 -23.45
N LYS A 26 -0.08 2.02 -23.12
CA LYS A 26 -0.11 0.92 -24.11
C LYS A 26 -1.50 0.30 -24.29
N LEU A 27 -2.49 0.64 -23.45
CA LEU A 27 -3.81 0.01 -23.45
C LEU A 27 -4.62 0.39 -24.69
N THR A 28 -5.05 -0.62 -25.45
CA THR A 28 -6.01 -0.45 -26.55
C THR A 28 -7.37 -1.01 -26.12
N VAL A 29 -8.42 -0.20 -26.25
CA VAL A 29 -9.80 -0.59 -25.93
C VAL A 29 -10.69 -0.53 -27.17
N LYS A 30 -11.80 -1.28 -27.18
CA LYS A 30 -12.72 -1.32 -28.33
C LYS A 30 -13.50 -0.01 -28.52
N ASN A 31 -13.89 0.64 -27.41
CA ASN A 31 -14.72 1.85 -27.43
C ASN A 31 -14.41 2.77 -26.24
N GLU A 32 -13.69 3.86 -26.50
CA GLU A 32 -13.27 4.85 -25.49
C GLU A 32 -14.44 5.74 -25.01
N GLU A 33 -15.53 5.82 -25.77
CA GLU A 33 -16.73 6.61 -25.42
C GLU A 33 -17.56 5.97 -24.31
N LYS A 34 -17.38 4.65 -24.08
CA LYS A 34 -18.11 3.85 -23.09
C LYS A 34 -17.14 3.03 -22.26
N LEU A 35 -16.34 3.72 -21.46
CA LEU A 35 -15.31 3.12 -20.63
C LEU A 35 -15.54 3.48 -19.15
N SER A 36 -15.29 2.52 -18.26
CA SER A 36 -15.28 2.76 -16.82
C SER A 36 -14.08 2.10 -16.16
N PHE A 37 -13.62 2.65 -15.03
CA PHE A 37 -12.55 2.04 -14.22
C PHE A 37 -13.03 1.71 -12.81
N MET A 38 -12.37 0.73 -12.21
CA MET A 38 -12.45 0.37 -10.79
C MET A 38 -11.03 0.14 -10.26
N THR A 39 -10.81 0.26 -8.95
CA THR A 39 -9.51 0.01 -8.34
C THR A 39 -9.57 -1.10 -7.27
N GLN A 40 -8.42 -1.69 -6.96
CA GLN A 40 -8.32 -2.61 -5.83
C GLN A 40 -8.25 -1.82 -4.51
N THR A 41 -8.82 -2.37 -3.44
CA THR A 41 -9.04 -1.67 -2.16
C THR A 41 -7.76 -1.44 -1.32
N THR A 42 -6.68 -2.16 -1.64
CA THR A 42 -5.43 -2.22 -0.85
C THR A 42 -4.22 -1.62 -1.58
N LEU A 43 -4.46 -0.80 -2.61
CA LEU A 43 -3.40 -0.19 -3.41
C LEU A 43 -2.73 0.99 -2.68
N SER A 44 -1.55 1.37 -3.17
CA SER A 44 -0.92 2.65 -2.83
C SER A 44 -1.81 3.80 -3.32
N VAL A 45 -2.16 4.74 -2.45
CA VAL A 45 -3.01 5.89 -2.80
C VAL A 45 -2.31 6.78 -3.82
N ASP A 46 -1.00 6.99 -3.64
CA ASP A 46 -0.21 7.86 -4.51
C ASP A 46 -0.07 7.23 -5.91
N ASP A 47 0.32 5.95 -6.00
CA ASP A 47 0.48 5.26 -7.30
C ASP A 47 -0.84 5.14 -8.05
N THR A 48 -1.94 4.90 -7.32
CA THR A 48 -3.27 4.82 -7.93
C THR A 48 -3.70 6.17 -8.48
N SER A 49 -3.34 7.27 -7.82
CA SER A 49 -3.59 8.62 -8.33
C SER A 49 -2.89 8.84 -9.67
N ASP A 50 -1.64 8.44 -9.81
CA ASP A 50 -0.88 8.57 -11.06
C ASP A 50 -1.50 7.77 -12.21
N VAL A 51 -1.98 6.55 -11.91
CA VAL A 51 -2.69 5.70 -12.88
C VAL A 51 -4.02 6.33 -13.30
N ILE A 52 -4.79 6.87 -12.36
CA ILE A 52 -6.07 7.53 -12.65
C ILE A 52 -5.86 8.80 -13.47
N ASP A 53 -4.83 9.59 -13.18
CA ASP A 53 -4.47 10.77 -13.96
C ASP A 53 -4.10 10.39 -15.39
N ALA A 54 -3.32 9.32 -15.58
CA ALA A 54 -3.02 8.77 -16.91
C ALA A 54 -4.30 8.29 -17.62
N LEU A 55 -5.19 7.58 -16.93
CA LEU A 55 -6.46 7.09 -17.49
C LEU A 55 -7.34 8.26 -17.95
N ARG A 56 -7.50 9.30 -17.14
CA ARG A 56 -8.32 10.47 -17.49
C ARG A 56 -7.71 11.30 -18.60
N LYS A 57 -6.38 11.40 -18.68
CA LYS A 57 -5.69 12.07 -19.80
C LYS A 57 -5.81 11.27 -21.10
N ARG A 58 -5.67 9.95 -21.05
CA ARG A 58 -5.77 9.08 -22.23
C ARG A 58 -7.20 8.90 -22.72
N PHE A 59 -8.14 8.71 -21.79
CA PHE A 59 -9.55 8.43 -22.05
C PHE A 59 -10.43 9.48 -21.36
N PRO A 60 -10.60 10.68 -21.94
CA PRO A 60 -11.29 11.80 -21.27
C PRO A 60 -12.75 11.53 -20.87
N LYS A 61 -13.39 10.54 -21.51
CA LYS A 61 -14.79 10.13 -21.23
C LYS A 61 -14.91 8.96 -20.25
N ILE A 62 -13.79 8.47 -19.71
CA ILE A 62 -13.81 7.36 -18.75
C ILE A 62 -14.56 7.75 -17.48
N VAL A 63 -15.46 6.86 -17.05
CA VAL A 63 -16.27 7.04 -15.84
C VAL A 63 -15.66 6.23 -14.70
N GLY A 64 -15.70 6.77 -13.49
CA GLY A 64 -15.26 6.04 -12.30
C GLY A 64 -15.78 6.69 -11.03
N PRO A 65 -15.38 6.18 -9.85
CA PRO A 65 -15.68 6.81 -8.58
C PRO A 65 -15.12 8.24 -8.51
N ARG A 66 -15.56 9.02 -7.52
CA ARG A 66 -15.10 10.41 -7.32
C ARG A 66 -13.57 10.51 -7.20
N LYS A 67 -12.95 9.51 -6.57
CA LYS A 67 -11.50 9.40 -6.43
C LYS A 67 -11.05 8.02 -6.90
N ASP A 68 -11.20 7.00 -6.06
CA ASP A 68 -10.81 5.60 -6.26
C ASP A 68 -11.72 4.69 -5.41
N ASP A 69 -11.53 3.37 -5.48
CA ASP A 69 -12.19 2.36 -4.64
C ASP A 69 -11.29 1.90 -3.48
N ILE A 70 -10.24 2.66 -3.12
CA ILE A 70 -9.36 2.33 -1.99
C ILE A 70 -10.16 2.51 -0.69
N CYS A 71 -10.12 1.49 0.18
CA CYS A 71 -10.93 1.54 1.39
C CYS A 71 -10.32 2.49 2.43
N TYR A 72 -11.17 3.03 3.32
CA TYR A 72 -10.74 3.95 4.38
C TYR A 72 -9.60 3.39 5.24
N ALA A 73 -9.61 2.08 5.51
CA ALA A 73 -8.62 1.41 6.35
C ALA A 73 -7.22 1.42 5.74
N THR A 74 -7.12 1.38 4.40
CA THR A 74 -5.87 1.48 3.64
C THR A 74 -5.38 2.93 3.65
N THR A 75 -6.26 3.88 3.31
CA THR A 75 -5.92 5.31 3.27
C THR A 75 -5.43 5.82 4.62
N ASN A 76 -6.17 5.56 5.70
CA ASN A 76 -5.82 6.04 7.04
C ASN A 76 -4.47 5.45 7.52
N ARG A 77 -4.17 4.19 7.17
CA ARG A 77 -2.88 3.58 7.54
C ARG A 77 -1.71 4.14 6.75
N GLN A 78 -1.90 4.45 5.47
CA GLN A 78 -0.87 5.11 4.66
C GLN A 78 -0.63 6.56 5.15
N GLU A 79 -1.67 7.27 5.55
CA GLU A 79 -1.52 8.59 6.19
C GLU A 79 -0.79 8.49 7.54
N ALA A 80 -1.16 7.52 8.38
CA ALA A 80 -0.51 7.32 9.67
C ALA A 80 0.97 6.91 9.54
N VAL A 81 1.31 6.03 8.59
CA VAL A 81 2.72 5.64 8.37
C VAL A 81 3.53 6.78 7.74
N ARG A 82 2.91 7.67 6.95
CA ARG A 82 3.55 8.90 6.47
C ARG A 82 3.94 9.80 7.65
N ALA A 83 2.99 10.10 8.54
CA ALA A 83 3.26 10.89 9.74
C ALA A 83 4.31 10.23 10.66
N LEU A 84 4.25 8.90 10.82
CA LEU A 84 5.24 8.14 11.58
C LEU A 84 6.65 8.24 10.96
N ALA A 85 6.73 8.08 9.64
CA ALA A 85 7.98 8.14 8.90
C ALA A 85 8.58 9.55 8.88
N GLU A 86 7.84 10.62 9.12
CA GLU A 86 8.44 11.95 9.26
C GLU A 86 9.32 12.07 10.51
N GLN A 87 9.01 11.30 11.55
CA GLN A 87 9.67 11.37 12.86
C GLN A 87 10.69 10.24 13.06
N ALA A 88 10.41 9.06 12.50
CA ALA A 88 11.24 7.88 12.68
C ALA A 88 12.42 7.80 11.68
N GLU A 89 13.53 7.21 12.13
CA GLU A 89 14.66 6.86 11.27
C GLU A 89 14.49 5.45 10.67
N VAL A 90 13.88 4.56 11.44
CA VAL A 90 13.53 3.18 11.06
C VAL A 90 12.03 2.95 11.28
N VAL A 91 11.37 2.31 10.33
CA VAL A 91 9.95 1.92 10.44
C VAL A 91 9.82 0.40 10.39
N LEU A 92 9.23 -0.18 11.43
CA LEU A 92 8.85 -1.59 11.45
C LEU A 92 7.37 -1.71 11.13
N VAL A 93 7.05 -2.50 10.10
CA VAL A 93 5.67 -2.80 9.71
C VAL A 93 5.38 -4.25 10.05
N VAL A 94 4.46 -4.46 10.98
CA VAL A 94 4.00 -5.80 11.35
C VAL A 94 3.00 -6.31 10.31
N GLY A 95 3.33 -7.43 9.68
CA GLY A 95 2.45 -8.16 8.78
C GLY A 95 3.21 -9.09 7.84
N SER A 96 2.48 -10.07 7.32
CA SER A 96 3.04 -11.11 6.47
C SER A 96 3.40 -10.61 5.06
N LYS A 97 4.40 -11.27 4.45
CA LYS A 97 4.90 -10.95 3.10
C LYS A 97 3.83 -10.99 2.01
N ASN A 98 2.78 -11.79 2.17
CA ASN A 98 1.66 -11.88 1.23
C ASN A 98 0.56 -10.81 1.44
N SER A 99 0.68 -9.96 2.46
CA SER A 99 -0.28 -8.89 2.72
C SER A 99 0.02 -7.67 1.85
N SER A 100 -0.80 -7.44 0.81
CA SER A 100 -0.65 -6.26 -0.07
C SER A 100 -0.64 -4.96 0.74
N ASN A 101 -1.58 -4.80 1.69
CA ASN A 101 -1.64 -3.58 2.49
C ASN A 101 -0.36 -3.39 3.33
N SER A 102 0.15 -4.44 3.98
CA SER A 102 1.36 -4.33 4.80
C SER A 102 2.58 -3.94 3.97
N ASN A 103 2.73 -4.53 2.78
CA ASN A 103 3.79 -4.16 1.84
C ASN A 103 3.71 -2.67 1.45
N ARG A 104 2.51 -2.14 1.14
CA ARG A 104 2.36 -0.71 0.81
C ARG A 104 2.78 0.22 1.93
N LEU A 105 2.58 -0.15 3.21
CA LEU A 105 3.06 0.67 4.33
C LEU A 105 4.59 0.71 4.39
N ALA A 106 5.26 -0.44 4.21
CA ALA A 106 6.71 -0.53 4.25
C ALA A 106 7.35 0.21 3.06
N GLU A 107 6.80 0.01 1.86
CA GLU A 107 7.23 0.72 0.66
C GLU A 107 7.03 2.23 0.76
N LEU A 108 5.92 2.70 1.36
CA LEU A 108 5.69 4.13 1.57
C LEU A 108 6.80 4.74 2.44
N ALA A 109 7.13 4.10 3.56
CA ALA A 109 8.21 4.56 4.43
C ALA A 109 9.58 4.53 3.73
N GLN A 110 9.85 3.52 2.89
CA GLN A 110 11.07 3.45 2.07
C GLN A 110 11.15 4.59 1.05
N ARG A 111 10.04 4.90 0.37
CA ARG A 111 9.98 6.03 -0.58
C ARG A 111 10.19 7.39 0.08
N MET A 112 9.85 7.51 1.37
CA MET A 112 10.16 8.68 2.19
C MET A 112 11.63 8.71 2.68
N GLY A 113 12.46 7.78 2.22
CA GLY A 113 13.89 7.73 2.55
C GLY A 113 14.20 7.10 3.90
N LYS A 114 13.25 6.40 4.52
CA LYS A 114 13.46 5.71 5.80
C LYS A 114 13.83 4.25 5.57
N ARG A 115 14.60 3.68 6.50
CA ARG A 115 14.80 2.23 6.53
C ARG A 115 13.50 1.59 7.01
N ALA A 116 12.83 0.80 6.16
CA ALA A 116 11.60 0.12 6.57
C ALA A 116 11.70 -1.39 6.37
N PHE A 117 11.16 -2.13 7.35
CA PHE A 117 11.19 -3.59 7.39
C PHE A 117 9.79 -4.14 7.59
N LEU A 118 9.40 -5.08 6.72
CA LEU A 118 8.19 -5.87 6.89
C LEU A 118 8.55 -7.13 7.69
N ILE A 119 7.93 -7.30 8.86
CA ILE A 119 8.20 -8.39 9.80
C ILE A 119 6.91 -9.13 10.17
N ASP A 120 6.98 -10.45 10.29
CA ASP A 120 5.85 -11.26 10.76
C ASP A 120 5.73 -11.15 12.29
N ASP A 121 6.85 -11.21 13.01
CA ASP A 121 6.87 -11.03 14.47
C ASP A 121 8.18 -10.42 15.01
N ALA A 122 8.24 -10.26 16.33
CA ALA A 122 9.36 -9.61 17.02
C ALA A 122 10.70 -10.34 16.89
N LYS A 123 10.71 -11.63 16.55
CA LYS A 123 11.93 -12.44 16.37
C LYS A 123 12.64 -12.13 15.06
N ASP A 124 11.92 -11.55 14.10
CA ASP A 124 12.50 -11.13 12.82
C ASP A 124 13.38 -9.87 12.96
N ILE A 125 13.28 -9.16 14.09
CA ILE A 125 14.01 -7.92 14.34
C ILE A 125 15.50 -8.24 14.55
N GLN A 126 16.34 -7.74 13.65
CA GLN A 126 17.78 -7.82 13.77
C GLN A 126 18.32 -6.59 14.52
N GLU A 127 19.27 -6.80 15.43
CA GLU A 127 19.75 -5.73 16.33
C GLU A 127 20.44 -4.60 15.56
N GLU A 128 21.13 -4.92 14.46
CA GLU A 128 21.73 -3.96 13.55
C GLU A 128 20.72 -3.05 12.85
N TRP A 129 19.43 -3.40 12.85
CA TRP A 129 18.41 -2.53 12.29
C TRP A 129 18.21 -1.27 13.13
N VAL A 130 18.31 -1.42 14.45
CA VAL A 130 17.95 -0.39 15.43
C VAL A 130 19.13 0.08 16.28
N LYS A 131 20.32 -0.52 16.11
CA LYS A 131 21.54 -0.07 16.76
C LYS A 131 21.84 1.39 16.42
N GLU A 132 22.05 2.21 17.46
CA GLU A 132 22.33 3.66 17.37
C GLU A 132 21.21 4.50 16.73
N VAL A 133 20.01 3.92 16.52
CA VAL A 133 18.82 4.63 16.05
C VAL A 133 18.13 5.31 17.23
N LYS A 134 17.80 6.60 17.10
CA LYS A 134 17.17 7.38 18.18
C LYS A 134 15.65 7.25 18.16
N CYS A 135 15.05 7.11 16.98
CA CYS A 135 13.61 6.96 16.84
C CYS A 135 13.24 5.79 15.90
N VAL A 136 12.59 4.78 16.47
CA VAL A 136 12.02 3.64 15.73
C VAL A 136 10.50 3.76 15.75
N GLY A 137 9.89 3.82 14.58
CA GLY A 137 8.44 3.80 14.43
C GLY A 137 7.92 2.38 14.25
N VAL A 138 6.80 2.05 14.88
CA VAL A 138 6.12 0.77 14.70
C VAL A 138 4.71 1.01 14.15
N THR A 139 4.33 0.28 13.12
CA THR A 139 2.97 0.25 12.60
C THR A 139 2.59 -1.19 12.21
N ALA A 140 1.34 -1.39 11.82
CA ALA A 140 0.82 -2.71 11.51
C ALA A 140 -0.13 -2.68 10.31
N GLY A 141 -0.05 -3.72 9.49
CA GLY A 141 -1.02 -3.97 8.44
C GLY A 141 -2.41 -4.21 9.00
N ALA A 142 -3.45 -4.05 8.17
CA ALA A 142 -4.84 -4.21 8.58
C ALA A 142 -5.18 -5.61 9.14
N SER A 143 -4.41 -6.65 8.76
CA SER A 143 -4.61 -8.03 9.19
C SER A 143 -3.74 -8.48 10.37
N ALA A 144 -2.85 -7.62 10.86
CA ALA A 144 -1.92 -7.99 11.93
C ALA A 144 -2.59 -7.83 13.31
N PRO A 145 -2.62 -8.88 14.15
CA PRO A 145 -3.13 -8.78 15.52
C PRO A 145 -2.30 -7.84 16.39
N ASP A 146 -2.97 -7.10 17.30
CA ASP A 146 -2.31 -6.14 18.19
C ASP A 146 -1.23 -6.77 19.07
N ILE A 147 -1.41 -8.03 19.50
CA ILE A 147 -0.42 -8.76 20.30
C ILE A 147 0.96 -8.85 19.62
N LEU A 148 1.01 -8.89 18.27
CA LEU A 148 2.28 -8.90 17.55
C LEU A 148 2.98 -7.54 17.67
N VAL A 149 2.22 -6.44 17.63
CA VAL A 149 2.75 -5.09 17.84
C VAL A 149 3.28 -4.94 19.27
N GLN A 150 2.53 -5.41 20.27
CA GLN A 150 2.98 -5.39 21.67
C GLN A 150 4.29 -6.17 21.88
N ASN A 151 4.43 -7.34 21.24
CA ASN A 151 5.66 -8.11 21.29
C ASN A 151 6.84 -7.40 20.62
N VAL A 152 6.59 -6.70 19.50
CA VAL A 152 7.60 -5.88 18.82
C VAL A 152 8.05 -4.73 19.71
N VAL A 153 7.12 -4.03 20.37
CA VAL A 153 7.44 -2.97 21.33
C VAL A 153 8.28 -3.52 22.49
N ALA A 154 7.87 -4.65 23.08
CA ALA A 154 8.64 -5.29 24.15
C ALA A 154 10.06 -5.69 23.70
N ARG A 155 10.22 -6.17 22.46
CA ARG A 155 11.55 -6.46 21.90
C ARG A 155 12.38 -5.20 21.69
N LEU A 156 11.80 -4.11 21.20
CA LEU A 156 12.50 -2.83 21.07
C LEU A 156 12.94 -2.26 22.43
N GLN A 157 12.12 -2.43 23.47
CA GLN A 157 12.49 -2.04 24.85
C GLN A 157 13.70 -2.84 25.35
N GLN A 158 13.77 -4.14 25.08
CA GLN A 158 14.95 -4.97 25.38
C GLN A 158 16.21 -4.50 24.64
N LEU A 159 16.04 -3.89 23.46
CA LEU A 159 17.12 -3.33 22.64
C LEU A 159 17.46 -1.88 23.00
N GLY A 160 16.89 -1.34 24.09
CA GLY A 160 17.22 -0.01 24.63
C GLY A 160 16.20 1.08 24.34
N GLY A 161 15.04 0.76 23.75
CA GLY A 161 13.94 1.71 23.56
C GLY A 161 13.23 2.07 24.87
N GLY A 162 12.82 3.34 24.99
CA GLY A 162 11.88 3.82 26.01
C GLY A 162 10.44 3.89 25.48
N GLU A 163 9.50 4.29 26.34
CA GLU A 163 8.15 4.72 25.93
C GLU A 163 8.14 6.17 25.45
#